data_AF-A0A2S5G8P7-F1
#
_entry.id   AF-A0A2S5G8P7-F1
#
_cell.length_a   1.000
_cell.length_b   1.000
_cell.length_c   1.000
_cell.angle_alpha   90.00
_cell.angle_beta   90.00
_cell.angle_gamma   90.00
#
_symmetry.space_group_name_H-M   'P 1'
#
loop_
_entity.id
_entity.type
_entity.pdbx_description
1 polymer ?
#
loop_
_entity_poly.entity_id
_entity_poly.type
_entity_poly.pdbx_seq_one_letter_code
_entity_poly.pdbx_strand_id
1 'polypeptide(L)'
;MDHDPLKKEDHLRAKLAEYHVDVPDFDRKPDRWSRFIRFLASPAKDPFDSLVSTSSGMITLKVAPVIGAAGLVVLQVVFFI
;
A
#
# COMPACT_ATOMS: atom_id res chain seq x y z
N MET A 1 20.12 5.17 0.82
CA MET A 1 19.23 6.35 0.90
C MET A 1 19.67 7.15 2.11
N ASP A 2 20.66 8.03 1.95
CA ASP A 2 21.21 8.87 3.01
C ASP A 2 20.94 10.34 2.67
N HIS A 3 19.65 10.69 2.68
CA HIS A 3 19.19 12.07 2.60
C HIS A 3 18.70 12.45 3.99
N ASP A 4 19.64 12.70 4.90
CA ASP A 4 19.31 13.39 6.14
C ASP A 4 19.07 14.87 5.78
N PRO A 5 17.80 15.35 5.83
CA PRO A 5 17.43 16.69 5.39
C PRO A 5 18.05 17.79 6.27
N LEU A 6 18.53 17.44 7.47
CA LEU A 6 19.06 18.37 8.46
C LEU A 6 20.58 18.53 8.39
N LYS A 7 21.27 17.87 7.45
CA LYS A 7 22.74 17.93 7.30
C LYS A 7 23.30 19.35 7.10
N LYS A 8 22.49 20.30 6.61
CA LYS A 8 22.91 21.68 6.36
C LYS A 8 22.59 22.63 7.54
N GLU A 9 21.92 22.14 8.57
CA GLU A 9 21.31 22.98 9.59
C GLU A 9 21.84 22.62 10.98
N ASP A 10 23.10 22.97 11.23
CA ASP A 10 23.81 22.63 12.48
C ASP A 10 23.13 23.15 13.75
N HIS A 11 22.47 24.31 13.65
CA HIS A 11 21.70 24.89 14.76
C HIS A 11 20.50 24.02 15.15
N LEU A 12 19.75 23.52 14.16
CA LEU A 12 18.61 22.64 14.42
C LEU A 12 19.07 21.30 14.98
N ARG A 13 20.17 20.75 14.48
CA ARG A 13 20.76 19.50 15.02
C ARG A 13 21.16 19.66 16.49
N ALA A 14 21.75 20.79 16.85
CA ALA A 14 22.11 21.08 18.25
C ALA A 14 20.87 21.17 19.15
N LYS A 15 19.80 21.84 18.68
CA LYS A 15 18.52 21.95 19.40
C LYS A 15 17.78 20.62 19.53
N LEU A 16 17.83 19.77 18.51
CA LEU A 16 17.25 18.43 18.53
C LEU A 16 18.01 17.49 19.47
N ALA A 17 19.34 17.62 19.54
CA ALA A 17 20.17 16.85 20.46
C ALA A 17 20.02 17.29 21.94
N GLU A 18 19.58 18.53 22.18
CA GLU A 18 19.31 19.06 23.53
C GLU A 18 18.17 18.31 24.24
N TYR A 19 17.19 17.80 23.48
CA TYR A 19 16.09 17.01 24.02
C TYR A 19 16.39 15.52 23.83
N HIS A 20 16.96 14.89 24.85
CA HIS A 20 17.08 13.44 24.88
C HIS A 20 15.69 12.82 25.03
N VAL A 21 15.18 12.22 23.96
CA VAL A 21 13.98 11.41 24.00
C VAL A 21 14.41 9.98 24.23
N ASP A 22 14.05 9.42 25.38
CA ASP A 22 14.16 7.98 25.63
C ASP A 22 13.24 7.27 24.64
N VAL A 23 13.80 6.78 23.53
CA VAL A 23 13.08 5.95 22.59
C VAL A 23 13.14 4.52 23.13
N PRO A 24 12.02 3.94 23.55
CA PRO A 24 12.02 2.57 24.05
C PRO A 24 12.46 1.61 22.94
N ASP A 25 13.35 0.69 23.29
CA ASP A 25 13.77 -0.38 22.39
C ASP A 25 12.62 -1.37 22.23
N PHE A 26 11.93 -1.32 21.09
CA PHE A 26 10.88 -2.27 20.77
C PHE A 26 11.51 -3.53 20.18
N ASP A 27 11.74 -4.55 21.02
CA ASP A 27 12.26 -5.85 20.61
C ASP A 27 11.19 -6.71 19.90
N ARG A 28 10.54 -6.13 18.89
CA ARG A 28 9.47 -6.77 18.14
C ARG A 28 9.94 -7.00 16.72
N LYS A 29 10.64 -8.12 16.50
CA LYS A 29 10.80 -8.64 15.14
C LYS A 29 9.38 -8.81 14.56
N PRO A 30 9.05 -8.07 13.49
CA PRO A 30 7.72 -8.15 12.94
C PRO A 30 7.55 -9.54 12.32
N ASP A 31 6.69 -10.35 12.94
CA ASP A 31 6.25 -11.62 12.40
C ASP A 31 5.69 -11.42 10.97
N ARG A 32 5.72 -12.48 10.16
CA ARG A 32 5.26 -12.45 8.76
C ARG A 32 3.82 -11.93 8.64
N TRP A 33 2.96 -12.28 9.59
CA TRP A 33 1.58 -11.77 9.63
C TRP A 33 1.53 -10.28 9.94
N SER A 34 2.33 -9.81 10.91
CA SER A 34 2.39 -8.39 11.24
C SER A 34 2.94 -7.54 10.09
N ARG A 35 3.85 -8.08 9.27
CA ARG A 35 4.31 -7.42 8.03
C ARG A 35 3.20 -7.33 6.99
N PHE A 36 2.41 -8.40 6.84
CA PHE A 36 1.27 -8.40 5.93
C PHE A 36 0.20 -7.39 6.35
N ILE A 37 -0.17 -7.38 7.64
CA ILE A 37 -1.11 -6.38 8.18
C ILE A 37 -0.54 -4.97 8.04
N ARG A 38 0.76 -4.76 8.31
CA ARG A 38 1.40 -3.46 8.13
C ARG A 38 1.46 -3.03 6.66
N PHE A 39 1.57 -3.96 5.73
CA PHE A 39 1.46 -3.67 4.30
C PHE A 39 0.05 -3.18 3.94
N LEU A 40 -0.99 -3.88 4.40
CA LEU A 40 -2.40 -3.49 4.20
C LEU A 40 -2.79 -2.20 4.92
N ALA A 41 -2.28 -2.00 6.12
CA ALA A 41 -2.54 -0.82 6.96
C ALA A 41 -1.63 0.36 6.62
N SER A 42 -0.56 0.14 5.84
CA SER A 42 0.20 1.26 5.30
C SER A 42 -0.73 2.04 4.38
N PRO A 43 -0.62 3.38 4.35
CA PRO A 43 -1.26 4.19 3.32
C PRO A 43 -0.56 3.88 1.98
N ALA A 44 -0.77 2.66 1.49
CA ALA A 44 -0.26 2.19 0.23
C ALA A 44 -1.07 2.89 -0.86
N LYS A 45 -0.34 3.32 -1.89
CA LYS A 45 -0.90 3.84 -3.12
C LYS A 45 -2.00 2.89 -3.60
N ASP A 46 -3.20 3.42 -3.85
CA ASP A 46 -4.35 2.61 -4.24
C ASP A 46 -3.97 1.85 -5.54
N PRO A 47 -3.98 0.50 -5.54
CA PRO A 47 -3.65 -0.25 -6.75
C PRO A 47 -4.61 0.07 -7.91
N PHE A 48 -5.82 0.56 -7.61
CA PHE A 48 -6.81 1.01 -8.58
C PHE A 48 -6.66 2.49 -8.98
N ASP A 49 -5.78 3.28 -8.36
CA ASP A 49 -5.54 4.68 -8.76
C ASP A 49 -5.24 4.79 -10.26
N SER A 50 -4.44 3.86 -10.79
CA SER A 50 -4.08 3.84 -12.22
C SER A 50 -5.29 3.58 -13.13
N LEU A 51 -6.25 2.77 -12.66
CA LEU A 51 -7.46 2.41 -13.38
C LEU A 51 -8.52 3.51 -13.28
N VAL A 52 -8.58 4.23 -12.15
CA VAL A 52 -9.52 5.35 -11.97
C VAL A 52 -9.01 6.63 -12.66
N SER A 53 -7.69 6.82 -12.75
CA SER A 53 -7.08 8.02 -13.35
C SER A 53 -7.17 8.08 -14.88
N THR A 54 -7.48 6.96 -15.56
CA THR A 54 -7.53 6.89 -17.03
C THR A 54 -8.94 6.57 -17.51
N SER A 55 -9.43 7.27 -18.53
CA SER A 55 -10.78 7.05 -19.11
C SER A 55 -11.02 5.59 -19.51
N SER A 56 -10.01 4.93 -20.07
CA SER A 56 -10.07 3.50 -20.41
C SER A 56 -10.19 2.59 -19.18
N GLY A 57 -9.50 2.90 -18.09
CA GLY A 57 -9.55 2.10 -16.86
C GLY A 57 -10.93 2.15 -16.19
N MET A 58 -11.64 3.28 -16.30
CA MET A 58 -13.01 3.40 -15.82
C MET A 58 -14.00 2.54 -16.62
N ILE A 59 -13.77 2.38 -17.92
CA ILE A 59 -14.55 1.47 -18.77
C ILE A 59 -14.23 0.02 -18.41
N THR A 60 -12.94 -0.32 -18.26
CA THR A 60 -12.51 -1.66 -17.84
C THR A 60 -13.12 -2.06 -16.50
N LEU A 61 -13.16 -1.15 -15.52
CA LEU A 61 -13.73 -1.42 -14.20
C LEU A 61 -15.24 -1.73 -14.25
N LYS A 62 -15.98 -1.14 -15.20
CA LYS A 62 -17.41 -1.41 -15.41
C LYS A 62 -17.68 -2.68 -16.22
N VAL A 63 -16.82 -2.98 -17.20
CA VAL A 63 -17.06 -4.06 -18.16
C VAL A 63 -16.48 -5.39 -17.70
N ALA A 64 -15.36 -5.38 -16.97
CA ALA A 64 -14.71 -6.60 -16.48
C ALA A 64 -15.63 -7.49 -15.61
N PRO A 65 -16.46 -6.95 -14.70
CA PRO A 65 -17.40 -7.77 -13.92
C PRO A 65 -18.47 -8.43 -14.79
N VAL A 66 -18.95 -7.74 -15.82
CA VAL A 66 -19.99 -8.25 -16.74
C VAL A 66 -19.44 -9.40 -17.57
N ILE A 67 -18.23 -9.25 -18.12
CA ILE A 67 -17.54 -10.31 -18.88
C ILE A 67 -17.23 -11.50 -17.95
N GLY A 68 -16.78 -11.22 -16.72
CA GLY A 68 -16.50 -12.25 -15.73
C GLY A 68 -17.74 -13.07 -15.36
N ALA A 69 -18.88 -12.40 -15.13
CA ALA A 69 -20.15 -13.06 -14.85
C ALA A 69 -20.63 -13.91 -16.03
N ALA A 70 -20.56 -13.37 -17.26
CA ALA A 70 -20.92 -14.12 -18.46
C ALA A 70 -20.03 -15.37 -18.64
N GLY A 71 -18.72 -15.24 -18.40
CA GLY A 71 -17.78 -16.35 -18.45
C GLY A 71 -18.06 -17.43 -17.40
N LEU A 72 -18.42 -17.02 -16.17
CA LEU A 72 -18.82 -17.96 -15.12
C LEU A 72 -20.10 -18.71 -15.45
N VAL A 73 -21.09 -18.04 -16.07
CA VAL A 73 -22.31 -18.70 -16.53
C VAL A 73 -22.01 -19.74 -17.61
N VAL A 74 -21.16 -19.40 -18.60
CA VAL A 74 -20.73 -20.36 -19.62
C VAL A 74 -20.01 -21.55 -19.00
N LEU A 75 -19.08 -21.29 -18.07
CA LEU A 75 -18.35 -22.34 -17.36
C LEU A 75 -19.32 -23.24 -16.57
N GLN A 76 -20.32 -22.66 -15.90
CA GLN A 76 -21.33 -23.41 -15.17
C GLN A 76 -22.13 -24.32 -16.09
N VAL A 77 -22.56 -23.83 -17.26
CA VAL A 77 -23.30 -24.63 -18.24
C VAL A 77 -22.43 -25.75 -18.81
N VAL A 78 -21.13 -25.53 -19.02
CA VAL A 78 -20.23 -26.54 -19.60
C VAL A 78 -19.86 -27.65 -18.60
N PHE A 79 -19.74 -27.32 -17.31
CA PHE A 79 -19.20 -28.25 -16.30
C PHE A 79 -20.25 -28.83 -15.34
N PHE A 80 -21.43 -28.21 -15.22
CA PHE A 80 -22.43 -28.58 -14.19
C PHE A 80 -23.83 -28.87 -14.74
N ILE A 81 -24.02 -28.82 -16.06
CA ILE A 81 -25.21 -29.34 -16.78
C ILE A 81 -24.74 -30.54 -17.60
#